data_AF-A0A0S8GPG2-F1
#
_entry.id   AF-A0A0S8GPG2-F1
#
_cell.length_a   1.000
_cell.length_b   1.000
_cell.length_c   1.000
_cell.angle_alpha   90.00
_cell.angle_beta   90.00
_cell.angle_gamma   90.00
#
_symmetry.space_group_name_H-M   'P 1'
#
loop_
_entity.id
_entity.type
_entity.pdbx_description
1 polymer ?
#
loop_
_entity_poly.entity_id
_entity_poly.type
_entity_poly.pdbx_seq_one_letter_code
_entity_poly.pdbx_strand_id
1 'polypeptide(L)'
;ETKEDLLTIFIPSSPTPVTGYVIYVRKEEVIDLPITIEEALRFTASGGVIVPDHQALPTDRDKLIKGPLAPPPEELPPPAQAEASEAE
;
A
#
# COMPACT_ATOMS: atom_id res chain seq x y z
N GLU A 1 -26.24 -10.31 -4.97
CA GLU A 1 -25.74 -8.97 -5.32
C GLU A 1 -24.88 -8.48 -4.17
N THR A 2 -23.59 -8.82 -4.19
CA THR A 2 -22.62 -8.42 -3.17
C THR A 2 -22.11 -7.02 -3.54
N LYS A 3 -22.70 -5.97 -2.95
CA LYS A 3 -22.13 -4.62 -3.00
C LYS A 3 -20.91 -4.62 -2.07
N GLU A 4 -19.74 -4.78 -2.65
CA GLU A 4 -18.48 -4.66 -1.93
C GLU A 4 -18.19 -3.19 -1.64
N ASP A 5 -17.86 -2.86 -0.39
CA ASP A 5 -17.51 -1.50 0.03
C ASP A 5 -16.12 -1.14 -0.51
N LEU A 6 -16.11 -0.25 -1.50
CA LEU A 6 -14.88 0.27 -2.11
C LEU A 6 -14.49 1.61 -1.50
N LEU A 7 -13.19 1.79 -1.26
CA LEU A 7 -12.59 3.05 -0.87
C LEU A 7 -11.85 3.68 -2.05
N THR A 8 -12.02 4.99 -2.19
CA THR A 8 -11.28 5.81 -3.15
C THR A 8 -10.00 6.30 -2.47
N ILE A 9 -8.84 5.83 -2.93
CA ILE A 9 -7.54 6.22 -2.37
C ILE A 9 -6.80 7.08 -3.40
N PHE A 10 -6.36 8.25 -2.97
CA PHE A 10 -5.44 9.08 -3.74
C PHE A 10 -3.99 8.72 -3.38
N ILE A 11 -3.22 8.33 -4.38
CA ILE A 11 -1.79 8.03 -4.26
C ILE A 11 -1.02 9.27 -4.75
N PRO A 12 -0.49 10.09 -3.83
CA PRO A 12 0.25 11.27 -4.20
C PRO A 12 1.65 10.92 -4.70
N SER A 13 2.19 11.76 -5.57
CA SER A 13 3.57 11.74 -6.01
C SER A 13 4.41 12.68 -5.15
N SER A 14 5.55 12.22 -4.66
CA SER A 14 6.54 13.09 -4.01
C SER A 14 7.30 13.94 -5.05
N PRO A 15 7.68 15.19 -4.75
CA PRO A 15 7.48 15.93 -3.49
C PRO A 15 6.19 16.78 -3.48
N THR A 16 5.44 16.83 -4.59
CA THR A 16 4.27 17.70 -4.74
C THR A 16 3.00 16.90 -4.40
N PRO A 17 2.44 17.02 -3.18
CA PRO A 17 1.38 16.13 -2.68
C PRO A 17 0.03 16.28 -3.39
N VAL A 18 -0.07 17.18 -4.37
CA VAL A 18 -1.29 17.46 -5.14
C VAL A 18 -1.33 16.66 -6.45
N THR A 19 -0.18 16.19 -6.95
CA THR A 19 -0.13 15.35 -8.15
C THR A 19 -0.13 13.88 -7.75
N GLY A 20 -0.70 13.01 -8.58
CA GLY A 20 -0.86 11.61 -8.24
C GLY A 20 -1.93 10.92 -9.10
N TYR A 21 -2.35 9.74 -8.66
CA TYR A 21 -3.43 8.99 -9.28
C TYR A 21 -4.38 8.44 -8.23
N VAL A 22 -5.57 8.02 -8.66
CA VAL A 22 -6.62 7.49 -7.77
C VAL A 22 -6.83 6.02 -8.09
N ILE A 23 -6.96 5.21 -7.05
CA ILE A 23 -7.31 3.79 -7.14
C ILE A 23 -8.57 3.50 -6.31
N TYR A 24 -9.25 2.42 -6.66
CA TYR A 24 -10.34 1.84 -5.87
C TYR A 24 -9.85 0.54 -5.26
N VAL A 25 -10.01 0.38 -3.95
CA VAL A 25 -9.63 -0.84 -3.23
C VAL A 25 -10.77 -1.28 -2.31
N ARG A 26 -10.84 -2.57 -1.98
CA ARG A 26 -11.84 -3.05 -1.02
C ARG A 26 -11.48 -2.57 0.38
N LYS A 27 -12.49 -2.14 1.15
CA LYS A 27 -12.30 -1.62 2.51
C LYS A 27 -11.58 -2.61 3.44
N GLU A 28 -11.78 -3.91 3.22
CA GLU A 28 -11.14 -4.99 3.99
C GLU A 28 -9.62 -5.12 3.77
N GLU A 29 -9.07 -4.54 2.68
CA GLU A 29 -7.64 -4.59 2.35
C GLU A 29 -6.86 -3.38 2.91
N VAL A 30 -7.55 -2.45 3.60
CA VAL A 30 -6.97 -1.19 4.06
C VAL A 30 -6.78 -1.19 5.57
N ILE A 31 -5.64 -0.65 6.02
CA ILE A 31 -5.37 -0.37 7.44
C ILE A 31 -5.35 1.14 7.67
N ASP A 32 -6.09 1.61 8.68
CA ASP A 32 -6.09 3.01 9.06
C ASP A 32 -4.80 3.37 9.81
N LEU A 33 -4.08 4.36 9.31
CA LEU A 33 -2.85 4.84 9.91
C LEU A 33 -3.17 5.95 10.92
N PRO A 34 -2.71 5.87 12.19
CA PRO A 34 -2.99 6.87 13.21
C PRO A 34 -2.09 8.12 13.05
N ILE A 35 -2.15 8.76 11.89
CA ILE A 35 -1.43 10.00 11.59
C ILE A 35 -2.41 11.11 11.21
N THR A 36 -2.00 12.34 11.46
CA THR A 36 -2.73 13.51 10.99
C THR A 36 -2.52 13.71 9.49
N ILE A 37 -3.44 14.44 8.85
CA ILE A 37 -3.31 14.80 7.43
C ILE A 37 -2.04 15.63 7.19
N GLU A 38 -1.68 16.51 8.12
CA GLU A 38 -0.46 17.33 8.03
C GLU A 38 0.81 16.49 8.05
N GLU A 39 0.85 15.47 8.90
CA GLU A 39 1.95 14.50 8.97
C GLU A 39 2.06 13.67 7.69
N ALA A 40 0.93 13.21 7.15
CA ALA A 40 0.91 12.49 5.87
C ALA A 40 1.47 13.35 4.73
N LEU A 41 1.05 14.62 4.65
CA LEU A 41 1.55 15.57 3.65
C LEU A 41 3.05 15.83 3.81
N ARG A 42 3.53 15.99 5.04
CA ARG A 42 4.97 16.18 5.34
C ARG A 42 5.78 14.96 4.95
N PHE A 43 5.28 13.77 5.26
CA PHE A 43 5.89 12.51 4.88
C PHE A 43 6.03 12.40 3.35
N THR A 44 4.93 12.62 2.62
CA THR A 44 4.91 12.60 1.14
C THR A 44 5.83 13.67 0.54
N ALA A 45 5.78 14.90 1.03
CA ALA A 45 6.60 16.01 0.52
C ALA A 45 8.10 15.78 0.76
N SER A 46 8.46 15.10 1.86
CA SER A 46 9.84 14.72 2.17
C SER A 46 10.34 13.49 1.41
N GLY A 47 9.49 12.84 0.61
CA GLY A 47 9.84 11.56 -0.04
C GLY A 47 10.05 10.41 0.94
N GLY A 48 9.41 10.46 2.11
CA GLY A 48 9.51 9.44 3.15
C GLY A 48 10.65 9.62 4.15
N VAL A 49 11.37 10.75 4.10
CA VAL A 49 12.48 11.05 5.03
C VAL A 49 11.96 11.49 6.41
N ILE A 50 10.84 12.23 6.44
CA ILE A 50 10.26 12.74 7.69
C ILE A 50 9.10 11.83 8.10
N VAL A 51 9.36 10.92 9.03
CA VAL A 51 8.37 10.04 9.66
C VAL A 51 7.78 10.71 10.90
N PRO A 52 6.47 10.60 11.18
CA PRO A 52 5.89 11.08 12.43
C PRO A 52 6.53 10.41 13.65
N ASP A 53 6.80 11.18 14.71
CA ASP A 53 7.59 10.71 15.86
C ASP A 53 6.97 9.48 16.55
N HIS A 54 5.64 9.40 16.61
CA HIS A 54 4.91 8.27 17.17
C HIS A 54 4.86 7.04 16.26
N GLN A 55 5.31 7.17 15.01
CA GLN A 55 5.43 6.08 14.04
C GLN A 55 6.89 5.69 13.74
N ALA A 56 7.85 6.39 14.32
CA ALA A 56 9.26 6.03 14.20
C ALA A 56 9.47 4.62 14.76
N LEU A 57 9.88 3.69 13.89
CA LEU A 57 10.28 2.36 14.34
C LEU A 57 11.48 2.51 15.29
N PRO A 58 11.54 1.73 16.37
CA PRO A 58 12.74 1.65 17.19
C PRO A 58 13.94 1.32 16.29
N THR A 59 14.96 2.18 16.28
CA THR A 59 16.20 2.04 15.48
C THR A 59 16.97 0.74 15.77
N ASP A 60 16.55 0.01 16.80
CA ASP A 60 17.12 -1.26 17.22
C ASP A 60 16.67 -2.39 16.28
N ARG A 61 17.41 -2.52 15.16
CA ARG A 61 17.17 -3.51 14.09
C ARG A 61 17.04 -4.95 14.61
N ASP A 62 17.64 -5.27 15.75
CA ASP A 62 17.60 -6.60 16.36
C ASP A 62 16.23 -6.98 16.95
N LYS A 63 15.35 -6.01 17.20
CA LYS A 63 13.99 -6.25 17.72
C LYS A 63 12.94 -6.45 16.62
N LEU A 64 13.22 -6.03 15.38
CA LEU A 64 12.27 -6.09 14.25
C LEU A 64 12.18 -7.47 13.59
N ILE A 65 13.17 -8.35 13.78
CA ILE A 65 13.21 -9.70 13.18
C ILE A 65 12.37 -10.73 13.97
N LYS A 66 11.69 -10.32 15.04
CA LYS A 66 10.85 -11.20 15.89
C LYS A 66 9.34 -11.06 15.68
N GLY A 67 8.89 -10.38 14.62
CA GLY A 67 7.50 -10.45 14.18
C GLY A 67 7.29 -11.64 13.23
N PRO A 68 6.12 -12.31 13.23
CA PRO A 68 5.84 -13.33 12.23
C PRO A 68 5.92 -12.66 10.86
N LEU A 69 6.91 -13.05 10.05
CA LEU A 69 6.90 -12.80 8.63
C LEU A 69 5.57 -13.37 8.13
N ALA A 70 4.64 -12.51 7.73
CA ALA A 70 3.41 -12.96 7.10
C ALA A 70 3.82 -13.95 6.00
N PRO A 71 3.23 -15.17 5.96
CA PRO A 71 3.59 -16.12 4.93
C PRO A 71 3.40 -15.43 3.57
N PRO A 72 4.35 -15.60 2.63
CA PRO A 72 4.20 -15.04 1.30
C PRO A 72 2.82 -15.45 0.75
N PRO A 73 2.07 -14.54 0.11
CA PRO A 73 0.80 -14.90 -0.49
C PRO A 73 1.04 -16.09 -1.42
N GLU A 74 0.35 -17.18 -1.08
CA GLU A 74 0.37 -18.47 -1.77
C GLU A 74 0.30 -18.23 -3.28
N GLU A 75 1.19 -18.92 -4.02
CA GLU A 75 1.48 -18.77 -5.45
C GLU A 75 0.32 -18.18 -6.24
N LEU A 76 0.55 -16.99 -6.80
CA LEU A 76 -0.26 -16.44 -7.89
C LEU A 76 -0.46 -17.60 -8.89
N PRO A 77 -1.71 -18.02 -9.19
CA PRO A 77 -1.91 -19.09 -10.15
C PRO A 77 -1.22 -18.67 -11.45
N PRO A 78 -0.48 -19.58 -12.11
CA PRO A 78 0.19 -19.25 -13.36
C PRO A 78 -0.84 -18.64 -14.30
N PRO A 79 -0.47 -17.57 -15.04
CA PRO A 79 -1.39 -16.93 -15.96
C PRO A 79 -2.00 -18.02 -16.84
N ALA A 80 -3.32 -18.18 -16.74
CA ALA A 80 -4.08 -19.11 -17.55
C ALA A 80 -3.61 -18.93 -18.99
N GLN A 81 -3.13 -20.03 -19.58
CA GLN A 81 -2.59 -20.06 -20.92
C GLN A 81 -3.60 -19.37 -21.84
N ALA A 82 -3.25 -18.18 -22.34
CA ALA A 82 -3.92 -17.62 -23.48
C ALA A 82 -3.69 -18.64 -24.60
N GLU A 83 -4.71 -19.45 -24.88
CA GLU A 83 -4.81 -20.33 -26.02
C GLU A 83 -4.58 -19.48 -27.28
N ALA A 84 -3.32 -19.37 -27.69
CA ALA A 84 -2.95 -19.04 -29.05
C ALA A 84 -3.07 -20.33 -29.86
N SER A 85 -4.30 -20.63 -30.28
CA SER A 85 -4.69 -21.66 -31.24
C SER A 85 -6.10 -21.27 -31.64
N GLU A 86 -6.33 -20.56 -32.74
CA GLU A 86 -6.60 -21.02 -34.11
C GLU A 86 -6.94 -19.73 -34.89
N ALA A 87 -6.74 -19.50 -36.18
CA ALA A 87 -6.34 -20.25 -37.37
C ALA A 87 -5.79 -19.18 -38.36
N GLU A 88 -4.84 -19.51 -39.25
CA GLU A 88 -5.12 -19.78 -40.68
C GLU A 88 -6.30 -19.01 -41.30
#